data_AF-A0A520EIZ6-F1
#
_entry.id   AF-A0A520EIZ6-F1
#
_cell.length_a   1.000
_cell.length_b   1.000
_cell.length_c   1.000
_cell.angle_alpha   90.00
_cell.angle_beta   90.00
_cell.angle_gamma   90.00
#
_symmetry.space_group_name_H-M   'P 1'
#
loop_
_entity.id
_entity.type
_entity.pdbx_description
1 polymer ?
#
loop_
_entity_poly.entity_id
_entity_poly.type
_entity_poly.pdbx_seq_one_letter_code
_entity_poly.pdbx_strand_id
1 'polypeptide(L)'
;ANVEQASAAVNSAQINLNYTQVKAPISGYIGRLPKKQGSLVSPTDVEALTKLSDVHEIHAYFSLAETEFINFNNKYQGNSVADRIKHLPAVALVLADETVYPLEGKIDMIDGQFDKTTGAITLRASFPNAKGLLRSGNTGKIRLGLAHDHTIVIPQSATVEMQDKIFVFAVGKDNKVTRTAIAIDGKTGTNYLIKDGLKSGDQIVLSGLDRLQDGQLIQPTKKVEKVAQLISKK
;
A
#
# COMPACT_ATOMS: atom_id res chain seq x y z
N ALA A 1 12.27 8.54 -61.37
CA ALA A 1 11.41 9.73 -61.46
C ALA A 1 9.93 9.39 -61.67
N ASN A 2 9.42 9.23 -62.91
CA ASN A 2 7.96 9.06 -63.13
C ASN A 2 7.36 7.79 -62.51
N VAL A 3 8.08 6.65 -62.58
CA VAL A 3 7.64 5.38 -61.97
C VAL A 3 7.59 5.48 -60.44
N GLU A 4 8.58 6.16 -59.83
CA GLU A 4 8.62 6.37 -58.38
C GLU A 4 7.51 7.31 -57.92
N GLN A 5 7.20 8.35 -58.71
CA GLN A 5 6.08 9.26 -58.44
C GLN A 5 4.73 8.55 -58.53
N ALA A 6 4.53 7.72 -59.54
CA ALA A 6 3.32 6.90 -59.68
C ALA A 6 3.21 5.87 -58.53
N SER A 7 4.33 5.24 -58.15
CA SER A 7 4.39 4.31 -57.01
C SER A 7 4.05 5.00 -55.68
N ALA A 8 4.57 6.20 -55.45
CA ALA A 8 4.22 7.01 -54.29
C ALA A 8 2.72 7.32 -54.22
N ALA A 9 2.09 7.67 -55.35
CA ALA A 9 0.66 7.93 -55.40
C ALA A 9 -0.19 6.68 -55.07
N VAL A 10 0.21 5.50 -55.56
CA VAL A 10 -0.44 4.22 -55.22
C VAL A 10 -0.32 3.93 -53.72
N ASN A 11 0.88 4.10 -53.16
CA ASN A 11 1.11 3.89 -51.72
C ASN A 11 0.27 4.85 -50.85
N SER A 12 0.16 6.12 -51.24
CA SER A 12 -0.71 7.08 -50.56
C SER A 12 -2.19 6.68 -50.64
N ALA A 13 -2.66 6.21 -51.80
CA ALA A 13 -4.02 5.71 -51.94
C ALA A 13 -4.27 4.47 -51.06
N GLN A 14 -3.30 3.57 -50.96
CA GLN A 14 -3.38 2.38 -50.09
C GLN A 14 -3.44 2.77 -48.60
N ILE A 15 -2.67 3.76 -48.18
CA ILE A 15 -2.72 4.30 -46.81
C ILE A 15 -4.10 4.90 -46.51
N ASN A 16 -4.66 5.69 -47.44
CA ASN A 16 -6.00 6.26 -47.30
C ASN A 16 -7.08 5.18 -47.21
N LEU A 17 -6.97 4.11 -48.01
CA LEU A 17 -7.87 2.95 -47.92
C LEU A 17 -7.75 2.27 -46.55
N ASN A 18 -6.54 2.08 -46.03
CA ASN A 18 -6.33 1.49 -44.71
C ASN A 18 -6.95 2.33 -43.59
N TYR A 19 -6.94 3.67 -43.70
CA TYR A 19 -7.61 4.56 -42.73
C TYR A 19 -9.14 4.41 -42.70
N THR A 20 -9.76 3.85 -43.74
CA THR A 20 -11.20 3.53 -43.73
C THR A 20 -11.54 2.37 -42.79
N GLN A 21 -10.57 1.51 -42.47
CA GLN A 21 -10.72 0.41 -41.53
C GLN A 21 -10.01 0.73 -40.21
N VAL A 22 -10.75 1.30 -39.27
CA VAL A 22 -10.23 1.59 -37.92
C VAL A 22 -10.11 0.29 -37.13
N LYS A 23 -8.89 -0.17 -36.91
CA LYS A 23 -8.56 -1.36 -36.11
C LYS A 23 -8.11 -0.96 -34.70
N ALA A 24 -8.38 -1.82 -33.73
CA ALA A 24 -7.86 -1.65 -32.38
C ALA A 24 -6.33 -1.79 -32.37
N PRO A 25 -5.57 -0.81 -31.85
CA PRO A 25 -4.10 -0.87 -31.84
C PRO A 25 -3.56 -1.84 -30.77
N ILE A 26 -4.36 -2.17 -29.75
CA ILE A 26 -4.02 -3.07 -28.65
C ILE A 26 -5.22 -3.99 -28.34
N SER A 27 -5.02 -5.04 -27.56
CA SER A 27 -6.13 -5.82 -26.99
C SER A 27 -6.63 -5.17 -25.70
N GLY A 28 -7.93 -5.18 -25.45
CA GLY A 28 -8.49 -4.57 -24.25
C GLY A 28 -10.01 -4.49 -24.26
N TYR A 29 -10.55 -3.67 -23.36
CA TYR A 29 -11.97 -3.45 -23.20
C TYR A 29 -12.38 -2.17 -23.92
N ILE A 30 -13.36 -2.29 -24.81
CA ILE A 30 -13.92 -1.16 -25.54
C ILE A 30 -14.87 -0.37 -24.64
N GLY A 31 -14.72 0.94 -24.65
CA GLY A 31 -15.62 1.87 -23.99
C GLY A 31 -16.89 2.11 -24.81
N ARG A 32 -17.63 3.15 -24.43
CA ARG A 32 -18.83 3.58 -25.17
C ARG A 32 -18.46 4.05 -26.57
N LEU A 33 -19.39 3.84 -27.51
CA LEU A 33 -19.32 4.34 -28.88
C LEU A 33 -20.25 5.56 -28.99
N PRO A 34 -19.75 6.80 -28.80
CA PRO A 34 -20.58 8.00 -28.88
C PRO A 34 -21.17 8.24 -30.28
N LYS A 35 -20.44 7.84 -31.34
CA LYS A 35 -20.87 7.96 -32.73
C LYS A 35 -21.63 6.71 -33.14
N LYS A 36 -22.83 6.88 -33.70
CA LYS A 36 -23.65 5.79 -34.26
C LYS A 36 -23.31 5.51 -35.71
N GLN A 37 -23.71 4.36 -36.21
CA GLN A 37 -23.62 4.04 -37.64
C GLN A 37 -24.27 5.15 -38.49
N GLY A 38 -23.59 5.57 -39.55
CA GLY A 38 -24.01 6.69 -40.40
C GLY A 38 -23.57 8.07 -39.92
N SER A 39 -22.93 8.18 -38.75
CA SER A 39 -22.35 9.46 -38.31
C SER A 39 -21.12 9.81 -39.15
N LEU A 40 -20.98 11.09 -39.49
CA LEU A 40 -19.75 11.61 -40.07
C LEU A 40 -18.62 11.57 -39.04
N VAL A 41 -17.45 11.13 -39.48
CA VAL A 41 -16.21 11.07 -38.70
C VAL A 41 -15.13 11.85 -39.43
N SER A 42 -14.38 12.68 -38.72
CA SER A 42 -13.30 13.49 -39.27
C SER A 42 -11.98 13.20 -38.54
N PRO A 43 -10.82 13.24 -39.23
CA PRO A 43 -9.51 13.24 -38.58
C PRO A 43 -9.32 14.40 -37.58
N THR A 44 -10.11 15.46 -37.71
CA THR A 44 -10.08 16.65 -36.84
C THR A 44 -11.10 16.61 -35.71
N ASP A 45 -11.84 15.50 -35.53
CA ASP A 45 -12.80 15.39 -34.44
C ASP A 45 -12.07 15.39 -33.08
N VAL A 46 -12.55 16.22 -32.16
CA VAL A 46 -12.01 16.31 -30.80
C VAL A 46 -12.36 15.08 -29.96
N GLU A 47 -13.52 14.47 -30.23
CA GLU A 47 -13.99 13.28 -29.52
C GLU A 47 -13.54 12.00 -30.24
N ALA A 48 -12.79 11.15 -29.53
CA ALA A 48 -12.40 9.84 -30.05
C ALA A 48 -13.61 8.95 -30.33
N LEU A 49 -13.51 8.09 -31.36
CA LEU A 49 -14.55 7.13 -31.74
C LEU A 49 -14.91 6.17 -30.60
N THR A 50 -13.92 5.77 -29.81
CA THR A 50 -14.08 5.02 -28.56
C THR A 50 -12.78 5.11 -27.76
N LYS A 51 -12.83 4.68 -26.50
CA LYS A 51 -11.64 4.48 -25.67
C LYS A 51 -11.42 2.99 -25.52
N LEU A 52 -10.17 2.57 -25.68
CA LEU A 52 -9.76 1.19 -25.47
C LEU A 52 -8.86 1.15 -24.24
N SER A 53 -9.21 0.30 -23.29
CA SER A 53 -8.46 0.18 -22.04
C SER A 53 -7.92 -1.23 -21.88
N ASP A 54 -6.60 -1.34 -21.82
CA ASP A 54 -5.96 -2.56 -21.33
C ASP A 54 -6.07 -2.57 -19.80
N VAL A 55 -6.62 -3.66 -19.27
CA VAL A 55 -6.80 -3.86 -17.83
C VAL A 55 -6.21 -5.19 -17.37
N HIS A 56 -5.37 -5.86 -18.17
CA HIS A 56 -4.74 -7.12 -17.77
C HIS A 56 -3.79 -6.91 -16.58
N GLU A 57 -3.10 -5.78 -16.56
CA GLU A 57 -2.28 -5.31 -15.44
C GLU A 57 -2.76 -3.90 -15.06
N ILE A 58 -2.98 -3.68 -13.77
CA ILE A 58 -3.44 -2.40 -13.25
C ILE A 58 -2.33 -1.75 -12.44
N HIS A 59 -2.08 -0.49 -12.75
CA HIS A 59 -1.17 0.35 -11.99
C HIS A 59 -1.95 1.16 -10.95
N ALA A 60 -1.63 0.94 -9.69
CA ALA A 60 -2.10 1.74 -8.57
C ALA A 60 -1.05 2.79 -8.23
N TYR A 61 -1.46 4.06 -8.30
CA TYR A 61 -0.65 5.20 -7.89
C TYR A 61 -1.02 5.59 -6.47
N PHE A 62 -0.03 5.72 -5.60
CA PHE A 62 -0.23 6.12 -4.21
C PHE A 62 0.92 7.01 -3.76
N SER A 63 0.68 7.85 -2.76
CA SER A 63 1.65 8.84 -2.30
C SER A 63 2.07 8.55 -0.86
N LEU A 64 3.35 8.80 -0.57
CA LEU A 64 3.91 8.75 0.79
C LEU A 64 4.41 10.14 1.20
N ALA A 65 4.20 10.52 2.45
CA ALA A 65 4.77 11.76 2.98
C ALA A 65 6.30 11.66 3.07
N GLU A 66 6.99 12.79 3.06
CA GLU A 66 8.46 12.83 3.14
C GLU A 66 9.03 12.10 4.36
N THR A 67 8.42 12.29 5.54
CA THR A 67 8.83 11.60 6.77
C THR A 67 8.65 10.08 6.68
N GLU A 68 7.55 9.62 6.07
CA GLU A 68 7.29 8.20 5.84
C GLU A 68 8.25 7.63 4.80
N PHE A 69 8.59 8.39 3.77
CA PHE A 69 9.57 8.00 2.76
C PHE A 69 10.97 7.86 3.34
N ILE A 70 11.39 8.76 4.24
CA ILE A 70 12.67 8.62 4.97
C ILE A 70 12.66 7.34 5.82
N ASN A 71 11.57 7.07 6.55
CA ASN A 71 11.44 5.86 7.34
C ASN A 71 11.46 4.60 6.47
N PHE A 72 10.79 4.64 5.33
CA PHE A 72 10.82 3.59 4.32
C PHE A 72 12.24 3.37 3.77
N ASN A 73 13.01 4.45 3.56
CA ASN A 73 14.41 4.39 3.14
C ASN A 73 15.34 3.77 4.17
N ASN A 74 15.14 4.10 5.44
CA ASN A 74 15.93 3.53 6.53
C ASN A 74 15.62 2.04 6.75
N LYS A 75 14.36 1.63 6.55
CA LYS A 75 13.92 0.23 6.71
C LYS A 75 14.35 -0.67 5.55
N TYR A 76 14.22 -0.20 4.32
CA TYR A 76 14.55 -0.98 3.12
C TYR A 76 15.86 -0.48 2.51
N GLN A 77 16.97 -1.04 2.98
CA GLN A 77 18.31 -0.68 2.49
C GLN A 77 18.53 -1.21 1.07
N GLY A 78 19.27 -0.44 0.27
CA GLY A 78 19.77 -0.87 -1.04
C GLY A 78 20.57 0.23 -1.71
N ASN A 79 21.54 -0.15 -2.52
CA ASN A 79 22.49 0.78 -3.14
C ASN A 79 21.88 1.66 -4.23
N SER A 80 20.73 1.25 -4.79
CA SER A 80 19.98 1.99 -5.80
C SER A 80 18.47 1.84 -5.60
N VAL A 81 17.67 2.75 -6.17
CA VAL A 81 16.19 2.67 -6.12
C VAL A 81 15.70 1.35 -6.73
N ALA A 82 16.31 0.92 -7.84
CA ALA A 82 15.95 -0.33 -8.50
C ALA A 82 16.26 -1.57 -7.64
N ASP A 83 17.38 -1.56 -6.93
CA ASP A 83 17.70 -2.66 -6.00
C ASP A 83 16.76 -2.68 -4.81
N ARG A 84 16.38 -1.50 -4.30
CA ARG A 84 15.42 -1.40 -3.20
C ARG A 84 14.07 -1.97 -3.60
N ILE A 85 13.56 -1.58 -4.77
CA ILE A 85 12.30 -2.10 -5.33
C ILE A 85 12.29 -3.64 -5.40
N LYS A 86 13.40 -4.28 -5.78
CA LYS A 86 13.50 -5.76 -5.83
C LYS A 86 13.38 -6.44 -4.47
N HIS A 87 13.79 -5.77 -3.41
CA HIS A 87 13.77 -6.30 -2.04
C HIS A 87 12.52 -5.85 -1.26
N LEU A 88 11.62 -5.07 -1.88
CA LEU A 88 10.38 -4.68 -1.22
C LEU A 88 9.45 -5.89 -1.11
N PRO A 89 8.73 -6.01 0.02
CA PRO A 89 7.67 -7.00 0.14
C PRO A 89 6.55 -6.70 -0.85
N ALA A 90 5.78 -7.72 -1.18
CA ALA A 90 4.58 -7.57 -1.97
C ALA A 90 3.57 -6.65 -1.24
N VAL A 91 2.77 -5.92 -2.01
CA VAL A 91 1.75 -5.00 -1.51
C VAL A 91 0.36 -5.56 -1.71
N ALA A 92 -0.52 -5.34 -0.75
CA ALA A 92 -1.93 -5.68 -0.88
C ALA A 92 -2.73 -4.44 -1.28
N LEU A 93 -3.72 -4.62 -2.16
CA LEU A 93 -4.69 -3.58 -2.50
C LEU A 93 -5.98 -3.82 -1.70
N VAL A 94 -6.42 -2.82 -0.95
CA VAL A 94 -7.71 -2.79 -0.29
C VAL A 94 -8.65 -1.95 -1.15
N LEU A 95 -9.75 -2.55 -1.59
CA LEU A 95 -10.75 -1.92 -2.43
C LEU A 95 -11.63 -0.95 -1.64
N ALA A 96 -12.43 -0.16 -2.35
CA ALA A 96 -13.32 0.83 -1.75
C ALA A 96 -14.37 0.26 -0.79
N ASP A 97 -14.71 -1.03 -0.93
CA ASP A 97 -15.62 -1.78 -0.04
C ASP A 97 -14.89 -2.44 1.14
N GLU A 98 -13.65 -2.03 1.40
CA GLU A 98 -12.74 -2.59 2.42
C GLU A 98 -12.32 -4.05 2.20
N THR A 99 -12.71 -4.67 1.09
CA THR A 99 -12.25 -6.01 0.74
C THR A 99 -10.81 -5.99 0.26
N VAL A 100 -10.06 -7.04 0.57
CA VAL A 100 -8.68 -7.20 0.09
C VAL A 100 -8.70 -7.87 -1.27
N TYR A 101 -8.03 -7.25 -2.24
CA TYR A 101 -7.85 -7.82 -3.56
C TYR A 101 -7.00 -9.10 -3.44
N PRO A 102 -7.43 -10.24 -4.04
CA PRO A 102 -6.83 -11.55 -3.78
C PRO A 102 -5.41 -11.74 -4.33
N LEU A 103 -4.98 -10.89 -5.27
CA LEU A 103 -3.64 -10.97 -5.84
C LEU A 103 -2.79 -9.83 -5.29
N GLU A 104 -1.59 -10.17 -4.84
CA GLU A 104 -0.64 -9.17 -4.38
C GLU A 104 -0.02 -8.44 -5.58
N GLY A 105 0.36 -7.19 -5.34
CA GLY A 105 1.05 -6.35 -6.30
C GLY A 105 2.51 -6.17 -5.93
N LYS A 106 3.27 -5.61 -6.85
CA LYS A 106 4.67 -5.23 -6.66
C LYS A 106 4.83 -3.74 -6.90
N ILE A 107 5.55 -3.05 -6.03
CA ILE A 107 5.99 -1.69 -6.34
C ILE A 107 6.98 -1.80 -7.51
N ASP A 108 6.83 -0.99 -8.54
CA ASP A 108 7.69 -1.02 -9.72
C ASP A 108 8.27 0.35 -10.10
N MET A 109 7.73 1.42 -9.50
CA MET A 109 8.21 2.77 -9.68
C MET A 109 8.11 3.54 -8.36
N ILE A 110 9.16 4.31 -8.11
CA ILE A 110 9.17 5.38 -7.11
C ILE A 110 9.54 6.63 -7.90
N ASP A 111 8.74 7.69 -7.78
CA ASP A 111 9.02 8.95 -8.46
C ASP A 111 10.37 9.52 -7.99
N GLY A 112 11.04 10.28 -8.85
CA GLY A 112 12.30 10.95 -8.52
C GLY A 112 12.08 12.31 -7.84
N GLN A 113 10.84 12.81 -7.79
CA GLN A 113 10.53 14.14 -7.29
C GLN A 113 9.37 14.10 -6.29
N PHE A 114 9.51 14.92 -5.24
CA PHE A 114 8.41 15.24 -4.35
C PHE A 114 7.50 16.27 -4.99
N ASP A 115 6.19 16.10 -4.82
CA ASP A 115 5.23 17.13 -5.11
C ASP A 115 5.42 18.30 -4.13
N LYS A 116 5.74 19.48 -4.67
CA LYS A 116 6.01 20.69 -3.87
C LYS A 116 4.79 21.24 -3.15
N THR A 117 3.59 20.90 -3.61
CA THR A 117 2.34 21.37 -3.01
C THR A 117 1.89 20.47 -1.86
N THR A 118 2.08 19.15 -1.98
CA THR A 118 1.64 18.19 -0.95
C THR A 118 2.77 17.67 -0.05
N GLY A 119 4.04 17.88 -0.41
CA GLY A 119 5.18 17.33 0.33
C GLY A 119 5.24 15.79 0.29
N ALA A 120 4.70 15.19 -0.78
CA ALA A 120 4.58 13.74 -0.91
C ALA A 120 5.26 13.24 -2.18
N ILE A 121 5.75 12.01 -2.15
CA ILE A 121 6.35 11.32 -3.30
C ILE A 121 5.38 10.27 -3.83
N THR A 122 5.29 10.18 -5.15
CA THR A 122 4.39 9.22 -5.81
C THR A 122 5.10 7.88 -6.02
N LEU A 123 4.42 6.79 -5.69
CA LEU A 123 4.84 5.43 -5.96
C LEU A 123 3.80 4.76 -6.86
N ARG A 124 4.26 3.79 -7.64
CA ARG A 124 3.41 2.94 -8.48
C ARG A 124 3.59 1.49 -8.10
N ALA A 125 2.47 0.81 -7.90
CA ALA A 125 2.42 -0.63 -7.74
C ALA A 125 1.60 -1.26 -8.86
N SER A 126 2.09 -2.38 -9.38
CA SER A 126 1.50 -3.13 -10.48
C SER A 126 0.84 -4.39 -9.96
N PHE A 127 -0.43 -4.56 -10.31
CA PHE A 127 -1.30 -5.66 -9.87
C PHE A 127 -1.80 -6.44 -11.08
N PRO A 128 -1.64 -7.78 -11.09
CA PRO A 128 -2.27 -8.60 -12.12
C PRO A 128 -3.79 -8.58 -11.96
N ASN A 129 -4.51 -8.46 -13.07
CA ASN A 129 -5.98 -8.36 -13.11
C ASN A 129 -6.58 -9.33 -14.14
N ALA A 130 -6.15 -10.59 -14.08
CA ALA A 130 -6.60 -11.65 -14.99
C ALA A 130 -8.13 -11.86 -14.99
N LYS A 131 -8.80 -11.64 -13.85
CA LYS A 131 -10.26 -11.76 -13.72
C LYS A 131 -11.02 -10.51 -14.15
N GLY A 132 -10.33 -9.42 -14.49
CA GLY A 132 -10.97 -8.15 -14.82
C GLY A 132 -11.87 -7.66 -13.70
N LEU A 133 -11.46 -7.79 -12.44
CA LEU A 133 -12.19 -7.23 -11.29
C LEU A 133 -11.92 -5.73 -11.16
N LEU A 134 -10.67 -5.34 -11.42
CA LEU A 134 -10.24 -3.96 -11.38
C LEU A 134 -10.53 -3.27 -12.72
N ARG A 135 -10.90 -2.00 -12.65
CA ARG A 135 -11.06 -1.10 -13.79
C ARG A 135 -10.27 0.17 -13.54
N SER A 136 -9.90 0.86 -14.63
CA SER A 136 -9.31 2.18 -14.53
C SER A 136 -10.28 3.15 -13.84
N GLY A 137 -9.77 3.95 -12.91
CA GLY A 137 -10.57 4.86 -12.10
C GLY A 137 -11.05 4.30 -10.75
N ASN A 138 -10.81 3.02 -10.46
CA ASN A 138 -11.05 2.49 -9.12
C ASN A 138 -10.16 3.19 -8.09
N THR A 139 -10.72 3.47 -6.91
CA THR A 139 -9.98 3.94 -5.75
C THR A 139 -9.78 2.80 -4.76
N GLY A 140 -8.73 2.92 -3.95
CA GLY A 140 -8.38 1.93 -2.95
C GLY A 140 -7.26 2.42 -2.06
N LYS A 141 -6.88 1.59 -1.09
CA LYS A 141 -5.75 1.83 -0.20
C LYS A 141 -4.71 0.76 -0.44
N ILE A 142 -3.45 1.18 -0.55
CA ILE A 142 -2.33 0.24 -0.61
C ILE A 142 -1.90 -0.08 0.81
N ARG A 143 -1.80 -1.38 1.11
CA ARG A 143 -1.28 -1.88 2.38
C ARG A 143 0.10 -2.49 2.11
N LEU A 144 1.12 -1.82 2.61
CA LEU A 144 2.49 -2.33 2.63
C LEU A 144 2.70 -3.10 3.93
N GLY A 145 3.05 -4.39 3.82
CA GLY A 145 3.43 -5.19 4.97
C GLY A 145 4.82 -4.78 5.47
N LEU A 146 4.88 -3.95 6.50
CA LEU A 146 6.13 -3.70 7.22
C LEU A 146 6.36 -4.86 8.21
N ALA A 147 7.38 -5.67 7.96
CA ALA A 147 7.81 -6.66 8.94
C ALA A 147 8.44 -5.94 10.14
N HIS A 148 7.92 -6.20 11.33
CA HIS A 148 8.48 -5.73 12.58
C HIS A 148 9.08 -6.93 13.30
N ASP A 149 10.38 -7.15 13.10
CA ASP A 149 11.09 -8.21 13.81
C ASP A 149 11.27 -7.82 15.28
N HIS A 150 11.07 -8.77 16.19
CA HIS A 150 11.33 -8.61 17.64
C HIS A 150 10.51 -7.51 18.36
N THR A 151 9.28 -7.24 17.93
CA THR A 151 8.45 -6.19 18.56
C THR A 151 7.43 -6.78 19.53
N ILE A 152 7.36 -6.21 20.74
CA ILE A 152 6.38 -6.62 21.76
C ILE A 152 5.08 -5.84 21.53
N VAL A 153 3.96 -6.55 21.48
CA VAL A 153 2.64 -5.92 21.31
C VAL A 153 1.96 -5.79 22.67
N ILE A 154 1.56 -4.58 23.04
CA ILE A 154 0.82 -4.30 24.27
C ILE A 154 -0.48 -3.53 23.96
N PRO A 155 -1.57 -3.74 24.70
CA PRO A 155 -2.77 -2.92 24.56
C PRO A 155 -2.51 -1.47 24.94
N GLN A 156 -3.08 -0.51 24.22
CA GLN A 156 -2.97 0.92 24.55
C GLN A 156 -3.56 1.23 25.93
N SER A 157 -4.60 0.49 26.33
CA SER A 157 -5.23 0.60 27.65
C SER A 157 -4.31 0.20 28.82
N ALA A 158 -3.19 -0.47 28.53
CA ALA A 158 -2.19 -0.89 29.51
C ALA A 158 -1.04 0.15 29.67
N THR A 159 -1.18 1.33 29.07
CA THR A 159 -0.15 2.38 29.08
C THR A 159 -0.61 3.65 29.77
N VAL A 160 0.34 4.39 30.35
CA VAL A 160 0.11 5.69 30.96
C VAL A 160 1.02 6.71 30.30
N GLU A 161 0.46 7.80 29.82
CA GLU A 161 1.20 8.90 29.23
C GLU A 161 1.46 9.98 30.28
N MET A 162 2.72 10.36 30.46
CA MET A 162 3.14 11.39 31.41
C MET A 162 4.31 12.19 30.82
N GLN A 163 4.16 13.51 30.74
CA GLN A 163 5.20 14.42 30.22
C GLN A 163 5.73 13.99 28.83
N ASP A 164 4.82 13.69 27.89
CA ASP A 164 5.16 13.29 26.51
C ASP A 164 5.96 11.97 26.40
N LYS A 165 5.95 11.17 27.48
CA LYS A 165 6.52 9.82 27.52
C LYS A 165 5.46 8.81 27.91
N ILE A 166 5.55 7.63 27.32
CA ILE A 166 4.61 6.54 27.57
C ILE A 166 5.29 5.52 28.48
N PHE A 167 4.57 5.14 29.52
CA PHE A 167 5.01 4.22 30.56
C PHE A 167 4.09 3.01 30.65
N VAL A 168 4.66 1.91 31.12
CA VAL A 168 3.96 0.69 31.49
C VAL A 168 4.34 0.31 32.91
N PHE A 169 3.43 -0.33 33.63
CA PHE A 169 3.74 -0.95 34.92
C PHE A 169 4.10 -2.43 34.69
N ALA A 170 5.39 -2.75 34.80
CA ALA A 170 5.89 -4.11 34.77
C ALA A 170 5.84 -4.72 36.17
N VAL A 171 5.47 -5.99 36.28
CA VAL A 171 5.36 -6.72 37.55
C VAL A 171 6.64 -7.53 37.77
N GLY A 172 7.37 -7.21 38.84
CA GLY A 172 8.53 -7.94 39.29
C GLY A 172 8.19 -9.31 39.90
N LYS A 173 9.20 -10.15 40.09
CA LYS A 173 9.04 -11.49 40.72
C LYS A 173 8.55 -11.42 42.18
N ASP A 174 8.69 -10.26 42.81
CA ASP A 174 8.24 -9.95 44.16
C ASP A 174 6.81 -9.38 44.20
N ASN A 175 6.07 -9.44 43.09
CA ASN A 175 4.74 -8.84 42.91
C ASN A 175 4.71 -7.32 43.15
N LYS A 176 5.84 -6.63 43.02
CA LYS A 176 5.88 -5.16 42.99
C LYS A 176 5.79 -4.67 41.55
N VAL A 177 5.05 -3.58 41.37
CA VAL A 177 5.02 -2.90 40.07
C VAL A 177 6.19 -1.93 39.97
N THR A 178 6.82 -1.89 38.80
CA THR A 178 7.81 -0.88 38.45
C THR A 178 7.35 -0.15 37.22
N ARG A 179 7.40 1.17 37.27
CA ARG A 179 7.06 2.03 36.14
C ARG A 179 8.23 2.10 35.17
N THR A 180 8.08 1.47 34.02
CA THR A 180 9.11 1.41 32.99
C THR A 180 8.71 2.28 31.80
N ALA A 181 9.61 3.14 31.35
CA ALA A 181 9.42 3.92 30.14
C ALA A 181 9.54 3.01 28.91
N ILE A 182 8.65 3.17 27.93
CA ILE A 182 8.66 2.39 26.70
C ILE A 182 8.84 3.27 25.48
N ALA A 183 9.59 2.76 24.50
CA ALA A 183 9.71 3.36 23.19
C ALA A 183 8.74 2.65 22.23
N ILE A 184 7.80 3.41 21.64
CA ILE A 184 6.81 2.89 20.69
C ILE A 184 7.39 2.96 19.27
N ASP A 185 7.38 1.83 18.55
CA ASP A 185 7.72 1.75 17.13
C ASP A 185 6.52 2.04 16.22
N GLY A 186 5.31 1.73 16.70
CA GLY A 186 4.09 1.92 15.93
C GLY A 186 2.82 1.59 16.69
N LYS A 187 1.68 1.73 16.02
CA LYS A 187 0.35 1.39 16.55
C LYS A 187 -0.32 0.42 15.59
N THR A 188 -0.97 -0.61 16.10
CA THR A 188 -1.76 -1.56 15.31
C THR A 188 -3.12 -1.77 15.96
N GLY A 189 -4.17 -1.22 15.34
CA GLY A 189 -5.51 -1.18 15.94
C GLY A 189 -5.50 -0.53 17.33
N THR A 190 -5.92 -1.29 18.34
CA THR A 190 -5.95 -0.86 19.77
C THR A 190 -4.66 -1.19 20.53
N ASN A 191 -3.59 -1.58 19.84
CA ASN A 191 -2.34 -2.01 20.45
C ASN A 191 -1.17 -1.10 20.03
N TYR A 192 -0.14 -1.06 20.88
CA TYR A 192 1.16 -0.46 20.61
C TYR A 192 2.20 -1.55 20.31
N LEU A 193 3.04 -1.24 19.33
CA LEU A 193 4.23 -1.99 18.95
C LEU A 193 5.41 -1.36 19.68
N ILE A 194 6.02 -2.09 20.62
CA ILE A 194 7.08 -1.60 21.49
C ILE A 194 8.45 -1.98 20.92
N LYS A 195 9.27 -0.97 20.68
CA LYS A 195 10.66 -1.09 20.23
C LYS A 195 11.59 -1.43 21.39
N ASP A 196 11.40 -0.76 22.52
CA ASP A 196 12.35 -0.82 23.63
C ASP A 196 11.67 -0.58 24.98
N GLY A 197 12.29 -1.09 26.05
CA GLY A 197 11.82 -0.95 27.44
C GLY A 197 11.07 -2.17 28.02
N LEU A 198 10.75 -3.18 27.20
CA LEU A 198 10.16 -4.44 27.66
C LEU A 198 10.90 -5.63 27.05
N LYS A 199 10.91 -6.75 27.78
CA LYS A 199 11.45 -8.03 27.31
C LYS A 199 10.34 -9.07 27.17
N SER A 200 10.57 -10.03 26.28
CA SER A 200 9.64 -11.14 26.13
C SER A 200 9.55 -11.94 27.43
N GLY A 201 8.32 -12.15 27.92
CA GLY A 201 8.05 -12.79 29.19
C GLY A 201 7.79 -11.84 30.36
N ASP A 202 7.98 -10.52 30.19
CA ASP A 202 7.62 -9.54 31.21
C ASP A 202 6.10 -9.50 31.41
N GLN A 203 5.68 -9.43 32.67
CA GLN A 203 4.26 -9.29 33.03
C GLN A 203 3.94 -7.81 33.15
N ILE A 204 2.89 -7.35 32.48
CA ILE A 204 2.42 -5.96 32.55
C ILE A 204 1.04 -5.89 33.19
N VAL A 205 0.74 -4.76 33.82
CA VAL A 205 -0.59 -4.49 34.35
C VAL A 205 -1.52 -4.00 33.23
N LEU A 206 -2.66 -4.67 33.04
CA LEU A 206 -3.62 -4.34 31.98
C LEU A 206 -4.72 -3.35 32.41
N SER A 207 -4.97 -3.21 33.71
CA SER A 207 -6.11 -2.43 34.23
C SER A 207 -5.82 -1.92 35.65
N GLY A 208 -6.42 -0.78 36.01
CA GLY A 208 -6.24 -0.16 37.33
C GLY A 208 -5.00 0.72 37.47
N LEU A 209 -4.43 1.18 36.34
CA LEU A 209 -3.21 2.00 36.28
C LEU A 209 -3.34 3.31 37.07
N ASP A 210 -4.53 3.90 37.12
CA ASP A 210 -4.80 5.19 37.79
C ASP A 210 -4.56 5.16 39.31
N ARG A 211 -4.60 3.98 39.92
CA ARG A 211 -4.45 3.78 41.37
C ARG A 211 -3.08 3.23 41.76
N LEU A 212 -2.21 2.96 40.79
CA LEU A 212 -0.92 2.33 41.02
C LEU A 212 0.18 3.37 41.15
N GLN A 213 0.99 3.21 42.20
CA GLN A 213 2.23 3.93 42.38
C GLN A 213 3.43 3.03 42.12
N ASP A 214 4.55 3.64 41.75
CA ASP A 214 5.80 2.93 41.54
C ASP A 214 6.26 2.22 42.82
N GLY A 215 6.66 0.95 42.71
CA GLY A 215 7.06 0.11 43.84
C GLY A 215 5.90 -0.49 44.67
N GLN A 216 4.64 -0.25 44.28
CA GLN A 216 3.48 -0.76 45.02
C GLN A 216 3.38 -2.29 44.91
N LEU A 217 3.14 -2.95 46.04
CA LEU A 217 2.84 -4.38 46.08
C LEU A 217 1.41 -4.59 45.58
N ILE A 218 1.25 -5.47 44.59
CA ILE A 218 -0.06 -5.85 44.04
C ILE A 218 -0.30 -7.35 44.23
N GLN A 219 -1.57 -7.76 44.23
CA GLN A 219 -1.93 -9.16 44.01
C GLN A 219 -2.40 -9.30 42.56
N PRO A 220 -1.53 -9.76 41.65
CA PRO A 220 -1.88 -9.84 40.24
C PRO A 220 -2.89 -10.97 40.01
N THR A 221 -4.12 -10.64 39.64
CA THR A 221 -5.05 -11.59 39.02
C THR A 221 -4.62 -11.79 37.57
N LYS A 222 -4.00 -12.94 37.28
CA LYS A 222 -3.60 -13.28 35.91
C LYS A 222 -4.85 -13.39 35.02
N LYS A 223 -5.07 -12.37 34.20
CA LYS A 223 -5.99 -12.49 33.07
C LYS A 223 -5.27 -13.34 32.01
N VAL A 224 -5.48 -14.65 32.04
CA VAL A 224 -5.01 -15.54 30.99
C VAL A 224 -5.90 -15.28 29.77
N GLU A 225 -5.59 -14.24 29.00
CA GLU A 225 -6.02 -14.23 27.61
C GLU A 225 -5.31 -15.40 26.94
N LYS A 226 -6.07 -16.45 26.60
CA LYS A 226 -5.62 -17.54 25.74
C LYS A 226 -5.24 -16.95 24.39
N VAL A 227 -4.01 -16.47 24.24
CA VAL A 227 -3.41 -16.15 22.93
C VAL A 227 -2.53 -17.33 22.52
N ALA A 228 -3.17 -18.46 22.25
CA ALA A 228 -2.54 -19.61 21.62
C ALA A 228 -3.59 -20.36 20.80
N GLN A 229 -3.79 -19.93 19.56
CA GLN A 229 -4.10 -20.86 18.49
C GLN A 229 -2.99 -20.76 17.45
N LEU A 230 -2.13 -21.78 17.47
CA LEU A 230 -1.39 -22.23 16.31
C LEU A 230 -2.41 -22.54 15.20
N ILE A 231 -2.49 -21.70 14.17
CA ILE A 231 -3.01 -22.18 12.88
C ILE A 231 -1.90 -23.05 12.29
N SER A 232 -1.85 -24.29 12.75
CA SER A 232 -1.10 -25.34 12.07
C SER A 232 -1.87 -25.72 10.82
N LYS A 233 -1.24 -25.54 9.66
CA LYS A 233 -1.69 -26.02 8.36
C LYS A 233 -2.14 -27.48 8.42
N LYS A 234 -3.24 -27.77 7.74
CA LYS A 234 -3.31 -28.91 6.83
C LYS A 234 -3.73 -28.40 5.46
#